data_AF-A0ABD2NIL9-F1
#
_entry.id   AF-A0ABD2NIL9-F1
#
_cell.length_a   1.000
_cell.length_b   1.000
_cell.length_c   1.000
_cell.angle_alpha   90.00
_cell.angle_beta   90.00
_cell.angle_gamma   90.00
#
_symmetry.space_group_name_H-M   'P 1'
#
loop_
_entity.id
_entity.type
_entity.pdbx_description
1 polymer ?
#
loop_
_entity_poly.entity_id
_entity_poly.type
_entity_poly.pdbx_seq_one_letter_code
_entity_poly.pdbx_strand_id
1 'polypeptide(L)'
;DYTANIKNYQLVVPHKLTTSGEFVSFHIPHFFKQSFPYSKRKRSLEDDETISYGINFLNKNFHVTLWPNHEFLCPNALREKREPKRKIKEREIEKIPSDELCHFVGIVRGVPGSRAAFSTCNGL
;
A
#
# COMPACT_ATOMS: atom_id res chain seq x y z
N ASP A 1 8.62 17.27 10.03
CA ASP A 1 7.41 16.47 9.77
C ASP A 1 6.81 16.83 8.43
N TYR A 2 6.61 15.83 7.56
CA TYR A 2 5.94 16.00 6.26
C TYR A 2 4.47 16.46 6.39
N THR A 3 3.89 16.29 7.57
CA THR A 3 2.49 16.65 7.89
C THR A 3 2.34 18.00 8.59
N ALA A 4 3.44 18.68 8.97
CA ALA A 4 3.40 19.88 9.81
C ALA A 4 2.62 21.06 9.21
N ASN A 5 2.41 21.07 7.88
CA ASN A 5 1.72 22.14 7.17
C ASN A 5 0.36 21.72 6.57
N ILE A 6 -0.17 20.54 6.93
CA ILE A 6 -1.49 20.10 6.47
C ILE A 6 -2.56 20.78 7.32
N LYS A 7 -3.21 21.80 6.76
CA LYS A 7 -4.21 22.62 7.48
C LYS A 7 -5.58 21.95 7.57
N ASN A 8 -5.94 21.15 6.57
CA ASN A 8 -7.23 20.48 6.48
C ASN A 8 -7.00 18.99 6.30
N TYR A 9 -7.39 18.21 7.30
CA TYR A 9 -7.34 16.76 7.28
C TYR A 9 -8.61 16.19 7.92
N GLN A 10 -9.00 15.00 7.49
CA GLN A 10 -10.01 14.21 8.16
C GLN A 10 -9.36 12.88 8.54
N LEU A 11 -9.45 12.52 9.81
CA LEU A 11 -9.07 11.19 10.25
C LEU A 11 -10.18 10.21 9.87
N VAL A 12 -9.80 9.14 9.18
CA VAL A 12 -10.72 8.11 8.68
C VAL A 12 -10.22 6.74 9.11
N VAL A 13 -11.15 5.81 9.33
CA VAL A 13 -10.81 4.41 9.62
C VAL A 13 -11.13 3.58 8.38
N PRO A 14 -10.11 3.19 7.60
CA PRO A 14 -10.33 2.31 6.46
C PRO A 14 -10.74 0.92 6.95
N HIS A 15 -11.43 0.17 6.09
CA HIS A 15 -11.80 -1.21 6.36
C HIS A 15 -11.69 -2.05 5.10
N LYS A 16 -11.31 -3.31 5.26
CA LYS A 16 -11.17 -4.25 4.15
C LYS A 16 -12.54 -4.65 3.64
N LEU A 17 -12.66 -4.70 2.32
CA LEU A 17 -13.86 -5.11 1.61
C LEU A 17 -13.57 -6.35 0.75
N THR A 18 -14.62 -7.07 0.40
CA THR A 18 -14.62 -8.00 -0.72
C THR A 18 -14.55 -7.23 -2.05
N THR A 19 -14.33 -7.93 -3.15
CA THR A 19 -14.41 -7.35 -4.51
C THR A 19 -15.82 -6.81 -4.82
N SER A 20 -16.87 -7.41 -4.26
CA SER A 20 -18.25 -6.94 -4.38
C SER A 20 -18.53 -5.68 -3.54
N GLY A 21 -17.74 -5.43 -2.49
CA GLY A 21 -17.87 -4.26 -1.61
C GLY A 21 -18.45 -4.56 -0.23
N GLU A 22 -18.53 -5.83 0.17
CA GLU A 22 -19.00 -6.26 1.48
C GLU A 22 -17.88 -6.13 2.52
N PHE A 23 -18.23 -5.79 3.75
CA PHE A 23 -17.27 -5.66 4.85
C PHE A 23 -16.60 -7.00 5.18
N VAL A 24 -15.27 -6.99 5.29
CA VAL A 24 -14.47 -8.16 5.69
C VAL A 24 -13.89 -7.96 7.08
N SER A 25 -13.12 -6.90 7.29
CA SER A 25 -12.46 -6.64 8.58
C SER A 25 -11.91 -5.21 8.68
N PHE A 26 -11.55 -4.78 9.89
CA PHE A 26 -10.74 -3.58 10.11
C PHE A 26 -9.22 -3.87 10.09
N HIS A 27 -8.81 -5.13 9.85
CA HIS A 27 -7.41 -5.50 9.80
C HIS A 27 -6.80 -5.11 8.45
N ILE A 28 -6.05 -4.01 8.46
CA ILE A 28 -5.45 -3.43 7.26
C ILE A 28 -4.18 -4.14 6.79
N PRO A 29 -3.25 -4.59 7.66
CA PRO A 29 -2.02 -5.20 7.20
C PRO A 29 -2.25 -6.30 6.17
N HIS A 30 -1.57 -6.14 5.04
CA HIS A 30 -1.64 -7.08 3.94
C HIS A 30 -0.31 -7.08 3.20
N PHE A 31 0.18 -8.27 2.88
CA PHE A 31 1.50 -8.47 2.31
C PHE A 31 1.40 -9.39 1.09
N PHE A 32 2.28 -9.15 0.12
CA PHE A 32 2.45 -9.99 -1.05
C PHE A 32 3.92 -10.34 -1.24
N LYS A 33 4.16 -11.44 -1.95
CA LYS A 33 5.51 -11.88 -2.29
C LYS A 33 5.97 -11.21 -3.57
N GLN A 34 7.21 -10.78 -3.59
CA GLN A 34 7.83 -10.30 -4.82
C GLN A 34 7.95 -11.45 -5.83
N SER A 35 7.44 -11.24 -7.05
CA SER A 35 7.61 -12.20 -8.13
C SER A 35 8.89 -11.86 -8.92
N PHE A 36 9.89 -12.76 -8.89
CA PHE A 36 11.13 -12.63 -9.67
C PHE A 36 11.48 -13.93 -10.41
N PRO A 37 11.95 -13.87 -11.68
CA PRO A 37 11.99 -12.69 -12.56
C PRO A 37 10.58 -12.12 -12.76
N TYR A 38 10.46 -10.85 -13.18
CA TYR A 38 9.19 -10.22 -13.56
C TYR A 38 8.61 -10.94 -14.79
N SER A 39 8.21 -12.19 -14.62
CA SER A 39 7.34 -12.92 -15.51
C SER A 39 6.15 -11.99 -15.68
N LYS A 40 5.90 -11.57 -16.92
CA LYS A 40 4.67 -10.88 -17.29
C LYS A 40 3.53 -11.81 -16.86
N ARG A 41 3.06 -11.66 -15.62
CA ARG A 41 1.85 -12.36 -15.15
C ARG A 41 0.81 -11.96 -16.19
N LYS A 42 0.31 -12.96 -16.93
CA LYS A 42 -0.88 -12.75 -17.74
C LYS A 42 -1.87 -12.09 -16.80
N ARG A 43 -2.46 -10.97 -17.21
CA ARG A 43 -3.62 -10.39 -16.52
C ARG A 43 -4.70 -11.48 -16.57
N SER A 44 -4.70 -12.41 -15.63
CA SER A 44 -5.81 -13.31 -15.42
C SER A 44 -6.97 -12.42 -14.97
N LEU A 45 -8.17 -12.78 -15.39
CA LEU A 45 -9.39 -12.05 -15.04
C LEU A 45 -9.66 -12.09 -13.52
N GLU A 46 -8.97 -12.97 -12.81
CA GLU A 46 -8.88 -13.07 -11.35
C GLU A 46 -7.41 -12.84 -10.98
N ASP A 47 -7.07 -11.61 -10.64
CA ASP A 47 -5.77 -11.27 -10.06
C ASP A 47 -5.91 -11.53 -8.55
N ASP A 48 -5.56 -12.75 -8.12
CA ASP A 48 -5.78 -13.30 -6.75
C ASP A 48 -5.24 -12.41 -5.62
N GLU A 49 -4.34 -11.47 -5.95
CA GLU A 49 -3.71 -10.55 -4.99
C GLU A 49 -4.42 -9.17 -4.95
N THR A 50 -5.52 -9.00 -5.69
CA THR A 50 -6.32 -7.76 -5.65
C THR A 50 -7.00 -7.63 -4.30
N ILE A 51 -6.85 -6.47 -3.68
CA ILE A 51 -7.51 -6.12 -2.42
C ILE A 51 -8.40 -4.91 -2.56
N SER A 52 -9.42 -4.84 -1.72
CA SER A 52 -10.36 -3.73 -1.69
C SER A 52 -10.43 -3.11 -0.31
N TYR A 53 -10.45 -1.79 -0.24
CA TYR A 53 -10.70 -1.04 1.00
C TYR A 53 -11.83 -0.04 0.81
N GLY A 54 -12.66 0.06 1.83
CA GLY A 54 -13.65 1.12 2.01
C GLY A 54 -13.04 2.24 2.83
N ILE A 55 -13.17 3.47 2.33
CA ILE A 55 -12.72 4.68 3.03
C ILE A 55 -13.90 5.64 3.10
N ASN A 56 -14.34 5.95 4.32
CA ASN A 56 -15.33 7.00 4.52
C ASN A 56 -14.61 8.34 4.64
N PHE A 57 -14.75 9.19 3.62
CA PHE A 57 -14.13 10.51 3.57
C PHE A 57 -15.15 11.53 3.04
N LEU A 58 -15.26 12.68 3.70
CA LEU A 58 -16.24 13.74 3.35
C LEU A 58 -17.68 13.21 3.22
N ASN A 59 -18.11 12.36 4.14
CA ASN A 59 -19.42 11.69 4.16
C ASN A 59 -19.71 10.86 2.90
N LYS A 60 -18.67 10.43 2.18
CA LYS A 60 -18.76 9.53 1.03
C LYS A 60 -17.93 8.29 1.29
N ASN A 61 -18.47 7.14 0.89
CA ASN A 61 -17.75 5.87 0.93
C ASN A 61 -17.04 5.67 -0.41
N PHE A 62 -15.72 5.60 -0.36
CA PHE A 62 -14.88 5.29 -1.50
C PHE A 62 -14.49 3.82 -1.43
N HIS A 63 -14.78 3.08 -2.50
CA HIS A 63 -14.28 1.72 -2.70
C HIS A 63 -13.00 1.83 -3.54
N VAL A 64 -11.87 1.55 -2.91
CA VAL A 64 -10.56 1.55 -3.56
C VAL A 64 -10.18 0.11 -3.89
N THR A 65 -9.90 -0.15 -5.16
CA THR A 65 -9.43 -1.45 -5.65
C THR A 65 -7.94 -1.33 -5.95
N LEU A 66 -7.16 -2.25 -5.38
CA LEU A 66 -5.71 -2.18 -5.35
C LEU A 66 -5.10 -3.52 -5.80
N TRP A 67 -3.96 -3.45 -6.46
CA TRP A 67 -3.13 -4.61 -6.81
C TRP A 67 -1.68 -4.37 -6.39
N PRO A 68 -0.89 -5.44 -6.19
CA PRO A 68 0.50 -5.33 -5.79
C PRO A 68 1.32 -4.47 -6.74
N ASN A 69 2.14 -3.58 -6.18
CA ASN A 69 3.13 -2.84 -6.95
C ASN A 69 4.48 -3.58 -6.91
N HIS A 70 4.65 -4.56 -7.79
CA HIS A 70 5.90 -5.33 -7.89
C HIS A 70 7.09 -4.50 -8.41
N GLU A 71 6.83 -3.33 -9.03
CA GLU A 71 7.87 -2.47 -9.63
C GLU A 71 8.41 -1.40 -8.66
N PHE A 72 7.80 -1.25 -7.47
CA PHE A 72 8.19 -0.19 -6.53
C PHE A 72 9.55 -0.44 -5.87
N LEU A 73 9.83 -1.69 -5.49
CA LEU A 73 11.08 -2.08 -4.83
C LEU A 73 11.78 -3.16 -5.65
N CYS A 74 13.09 -3.01 -5.80
CA CYS A 74 13.94 -4.03 -6.41
C CYS A 74 14.21 -5.18 -5.42
N PRO A 75 14.54 -6.38 -5.91
CA PRO A 75 15.02 -7.48 -5.07
C PRO A 75 16.22 -7.03 -4.27
N ASN A 76 16.29 -7.49 -3.03
CA ASN A 76 17.38 -7.16 -2.13
C ASN A 76 17.55 -5.65 -1.90
N ALA A 77 16.48 -4.87 -2.06
CA ALA A 77 16.48 -3.48 -1.66
C ALA A 77 16.91 -3.33 -0.19
N LEU A 78 17.69 -2.29 0.08
CA LEU A 78 18.19 -1.96 1.41
C LEU A 78 17.52 -0.68 1.91
N ARG A 79 17.10 -0.68 3.17
CA ARG A 79 16.56 0.49 3.87
C ARG A 79 17.61 1.05 4.81
N GLU A 80 17.91 2.34 4.67
CA GLU A 80 18.76 3.09 5.61
C GLU A 80 17.89 4.10 6.36
N LYS A 81 17.86 4.04 7.70
CA LYS A 81 17.22 5.08 8.50
C LYS A 81 18.19 6.25 8.70
N ARG A 82 17.92 7.37 8.03
CA ARG A 82 18.75 8.58 8.13
C ARG A 82 18.23 9.51 9.21
N GLU A 83 19.04 9.73 10.22
CA GLU A 83 18.81 10.73 11.26
C GLU A 83 19.88 11.82 11.17
N PRO A 84 19.52 13.11 11.04
CA PRO A 84 20.48 14.17 10.76
C PRO A 84 21.65 14.29 11.74
N LYS A 85 21.44 13.86 13.00
CA LYS A 85 22.43 13.96 14.09
C LYS A 85 23.22 12.66 14.32
N ARG A 86 22.86 11.57 13.65
CA ARG A 86 23.42 10.24 13.89
C ARG A 86 24.72 10.05 13.11
N LYS A 87 25.75 9.49 13.75
CA LYS A 87 27.06 9.32 13.10
C LYS A 87 26.98 8.25 12.02
N ILE A 88 27.83 8.36 10.99
CA ILE A 88 27.88 7.39 9.88
C ILE A 88 28.10 5.95 10.37
N LYS A 89 28.91 5.77 11.42
CA LYS A 89 29.21 4.46 12.02
C LYS A 89 28.01 3.82 12.74
N GLU A 90 26.99 4.61 13.06
CA GLU A 90 25.80 4.18 13.80
C GLU A 90 24.60 3.97 12.86
N ARG A 91 24.83 3.97 11.53
CA ARG A 91 23.79 3.77 10.52
C ARG A 91 23.20 2.37 10.63
N GLU A 92 21.88 2.32 10.70
CA GLU A 92 21.11 1.09 10.59
C GLU A 92 20.73 0.90 9.12
N ILE A 93 21.27 -0.17 8.52
CA ILE A 93 20.95 -0.62 7.17
C ILE A 93 20.32 -2.00 7.29
N GLU A 94 19.11 -2.13 6.77
CA GLU A 94 18.34 -3.38 6.83
C GLU A 94 17.97 -3.85 5.43
N LYS A 95 17.99 -5.16 5.22
CA LYS A 95 17.46 -5.74 4.00
C LYS A 95 15.94 -5.73 4.07
N ILE A 96 15.29 -5.28 3.01
CA ILE A 96 13.83 -5.37 2.88
C ILE A 96 13.48 -6.84 2.55
N PRO A 97 12.64 -7.51 3.36
CA PRO A 97 12.20 -8.87 3.07
C PRO A 97 11.43 -8.90 1.74
N SER A 98 11.77 -9.85 0.87
CA SER A 98 11.11 -10.01 -0.44
C SER A 98 9.72 -10.65 -0.35
N ASP A 99 9.39 -11.21 0.81
CA ASP A 99 8.15 -11.93 1.12
C ASP A 99 7.12 -11.11 1.89
N GLU A 100 7.49 -9.89 2.32
CA GLU A 100 6.64 -9.01 3.12
C GLU A 100 6.47 -7.62 2.49
N LEU A 101 6.25 -7.57 1.16
CA LEU A 101 5.97 -6.31 0.48
C LEU A 101 4.52 -5.90 0.72
N CYS A 102 4.30 -4.61 0.96
CA CYS A 102 2.99 -4.07 1.36
C CYS A 102 2.57 -2.85 0.51
N HIS A 103 3.24 -2.62 -0.61
CA HIS A 103 3.01 -1.44 -1.45
C HIS A 103 2.08 -1.79 -2.61
N PHE A 104 0.91 -1.16 -2.62
CA PHE A 104 -0.13 -1.41 -3.59
C PHE A 104 -0.42 -0.14 -4.39
N VAL A 105 -0.84 -0.31 -5.64
CA VAL A 105 -1.37 0.76 -6.47
C VAL A 105 -2.75 0.38 -6.98
N GLY A 106 -3.55 1.36 -7.36
CA GLY A 106 -4.90 1.05 -7.80
C GLY A 106 -5.73 2.23 -8.26
N ILE A 107 -7.04 2.05 -8.17
CA ILE A 107 -8.06 3.00 -8.61
C ILE A 107 -9.21 3.10 -7.61
N VAL A 108 -9.97 4.18 -7.70
CA VAL A 108 -11.22 4.37 -6.96
C VAL A 108 -12.39 3.98 -7.86
N ARG A 109 -13.18 3.01 -7.41
CA ARG A 109 -14.35 2.52 -8.16
C ARG A 109 -15.33 3.66 -8.43
N GLY A 110 -15.80 3.75 -9.67
CA GLY A 110 -16.75 4.79 -10.09
C GLY A 110 -16.14 6.18 -10.30
N VAL A 111 -14.82 6.35 -10.16
CA VAL A 111 -14.13 7.63 -10.42
C VAL A 111 -13.15 7.46 -11.60
N PRO A 112 -13.55 7.85 -12.83
CA PRO A 112 -12.70 7.74 -14.01
C PRO A 112 -11.37 8.49 -13.86
N GLY A 113 -10.28 7.86 -14.30
CA GLY A 113 -8.94 8.47 -14.26
C GLY A 113 -8.31 8.58 -12.87
N SER A 114 -8.97 8.07 -11.82
CA SER A 114 -8.42 8.04 -10.47
C SER A 114 -7.17 7.16 -10.37
N ARG A 115 -6.32 7.47 -9.40
CA ARG A 115 -5.16 6.66 -9.03
C ARG A 115 -5.06 6.60 -7.51
N ALA A 116 -4.65 5.46 -6.98
CA ALA A 116 -4.39 5.24 -5.56
C ALA A 116 -3.02 4.58 -5.38
N ALA A 117 -2.36 4.87 -4.27
CA ALA A 117 -1.08 4.28 -3.88
C ALA A 117 -1.04 4.11 -2.37
N PHE A 118 -1.08 2.87 -1.89
CA PHE A 118 -1.25 2.51 -0.48
C PHE A 118 -0.04 1.73 0.03
N SER A 119 0.30 1.95 1.30
CA SER A 119 1.31 1.19 2.02
C SER A 119 0.65 0.53 3.22
N THR A 120 0.31 -0.75 3.11
CA THR A 120 -0.46 -1.49 4.12
C THR A 120 0.39 -2.04 5.27
N CYS A 121 1.71 -1.84 5.27
CA CYS A 121 2.65 -2.47 6.21
C CYS A 121 2.24 -2.38 7.69
N ASN A 122 1.81 -1.20 8.14
CA ASN A 122 1.51 -0.91 9.54
C ASN A 122 0.14 -0.22 9.71
N GLY A 123 -0.78 -0.41 8.75
CA GLY A 123 -2.03 0.34 8.67
C GLY A 123 -2.15 1.16 7.39
N LEU A 124 -3.13 2.07 7.35
CA LEU A 124 -3.43 2.99 6.25
C LEU A 124 -3.63 4.40 6.78
#